data_AF-G5F1K4-F1
#
_entry.id   AF-G5F1K4-F1
#
_cell.length_a   1.000
_cell.length_b   1.000
_cell.length_c   1.000
_cell.angle_alpha   90.00
_cell.angle_beta   90.00
_cell.angle_gamma   90.00
#
_symmetry.space_group_name_H-M   'P 1'
#
loop_
_entity.id
_entity.type
_entity.pdbx_description
1 polymer ?
#
loop_
_entity_poly.entity_id
_entity_poly.type
_entity_poly.pdbx_seq_one_letter_code
_entity_poly.pdbx_strand_id
1 'polypeptide(L)'
;MGIVSMDEFQPRTADKVDRLLDVLEEMGQHPDLRGKLAMHGGTAVNLFMLGMPRLSVDIDVSYVGAVGRAAMLAERPLVEAAIGEVATALGYAVGPGEGGHAGRTFMLRYGGAWGPDHVKIDCIYMNRSPLAAPTLRSCPLRPDAGVLPRDDAEREYLDRLADADCRPDLLFADAETAGAASRSPEALWKVRNLQKMARG
;
A
#
# COMPACT_ATOMS: atom_id res chain seq x y z
N MET A 1 23.63 -5.45 4.05
CA MET A 1 22.35 -4.81 3.69
C MET A 1 22.71 -3.51 3.01
N GLY A 2 22.61 -3.46 1.68
CA GLY A 2 23.02 -2.27 0.91
C GLY A 2 22.11 -1.09 1.25
N ILE A 3 22.69 0.09 1.37
CA ILE A 3 21.91 1.34 1.51
C ILE A 3 21.10 1.48 0.23
N VAL A 4 19.78 1.38 0.33
CA VAL A 4 18.87 1.64 -0.78
C VAL A 4 18.87 3.16 -0.96
N SER A 5 19.36 3.66 -2.10
CA SER A 5 19.39 5.09 -2.42
C SER A 5 18.30 5.46 -3.41
N MET A 6 17.70 6.64 -3.25
CA MET A 6 16.76 7.22 -4.22
C MET A 6 17.46 8.11 -5.26
N ASP A 7 18.79 8.28 -5.18
CA ASP A 7 19.56 9.24 -6.01
C ASP A 7 19.46 8.95 -7.52
N GLU A 8 19.17 7.71 -7.90
CA GLU A 8 19.03 7.28 -9.29
C GLU A 8 17.65 7.63 -9.90
N PHE A 9 16.70 8.09 -9.09
CA PHE A 9 15.34 8.41 -9.52
C PHE A 9 15.12 9.91 -9.71
N GLN A 10 14.05 10.27 -10.42
CA GLN A 10 13.67 11.67 -10.58
C GLN A 10 13.43 12.32 -9.21
N PRO A 11 14.07 13.46 -8.89
CA PRO A 11 13.98 14.08 -7.56
C PRO A 11 12.55 14.39 -7.12
N ARG A 12 11.68 14.76 -8.07
CA ARG A 12 10.25 14.98 -7.82
C ARG A 12 9.55 13.69 -7.35
N THR A 13 9.90 12.54 -7.91
CA THR A 13 9.32 11.25 -7.54
C THR A 13 9.87 10.77 -6.19
N ALA A 14 11.15 11.01 -5.91
CA ALA A 14 11.75 10.74 -4.61
C ALA A 14 11.08 11.54 -3.48
N ASP A 15 10.91 12.87 -3.65
CA ASP A 15 10.16 13.73 -2.70
C ASP A 15 8.75 13.18 -2.42
N LYS A 16 8.07 12.69 -3.46
CA LYS A 16 6.74 12.11 -3.32
C LYS A 16 6.74 10.80 -2.53
N VAL A 17 7.78 9.97 -2.68
CA VAL A 17 7.93 8.74 -1.90
C VAL A 17 8.26 9.06 -0.44
N ASP A 18 9.14 10.01 -0.16
CA ASP A 18 9.44 10.43 1.22
C ASP A 18 8.19 10.92 1.93
N ARG A 19 7.40 11.78 1.27
CA ARG A 19 6.11 12.27 1.79
C ARG A 19 5.09 11.16 2.01
N LEU A 20 5.07 10.17 1.14
CA LEU A 20 4.23 8.98 1.29
C LEU A 20 4.63 8.19 2.54
N LEU A 21 5.93 8.03 2.78
CA LEU A 21 6.45 7.33 3.95
C LEU A 21 6.14 8.09 5.25
N ASP A 22 6.24 9.43 5.26
CA ASP A 22 5.83 10.27 6.40
C ASP A 22 4.34 10.03 6.73
N VAL A 23 3.47 10.01 5.71
CA VAL A 23 2.03 9.75 5.90
C VAL A 23 1.78 8.36 6.48
N LEU A 24 2.45 7.33 5.98
CA LEU A 24 2.30 5.96 6.48
C LEU A 24 2.78 5.82 7.93
N GLU A 25 3.89 6.47 8.28
CA GLU A 25 4.44 6.49 9.63
C GLU A 25 3.44 7.10 10.62
N GLU A 26 2.93 8.31 10.33
CA GLU A 26 1.93 8.98 11.18
C GLU A 26 0.61 8.20 11.26
N MET A 27 0.13 7.61 10.16
CA MET A 27 -1.03 6.72 10.18
C MET A 27 -0.80 5.49 11.07
N GLY A 28 0.43 4.97 11.11
CA GLY A 28 0.83 3.86 11.97
C GLY A 28 0.84 4.19 13.46
N GLN A 29 1.06 5.46 13.82
CA GLN A 29 1.05 5.93 15.21
C GLN A 29 -0.32 6.44 15.67
N HIS A 30 -1.21 6.81 14.74
CA HIS A 30 -2.51 7.37 15.08
C HIS A 30 -3.41 6.36 15.80
N PRO A 31 -3.94 6.65 17.01
CA PRO A 31 -4.72 5.71 17.83
C PRO A 31 -5.93 5.10 17.11
N ASP A 32 -6.62 5.89 16.30
CA ASP A 32 -7.81 5.42 15.58
C ASP A 32 -7.52 4.66 14.29
N LEU A 33 -6.27 4.66 13.80
CA LEU A 33 -5.86 4.00 12.56
C LEU A 33 -4.98 2.77 12.81
N ARG A 34 -4.14 2.82 13.85
CA ARG A 34 -3.18 1.77 14.18
C ARG A 34 -3.88 0.43 14.34
N GLY A 35 -3.45 -0.56 13.53
CA GLY A 35 -4.00 -1.91 13.52
C GLY A 35 -5.35 -2.07 12.81
N LYS A 36 -5.92 -1.00 12.25
CA LYS A 36 -7.18 -1.05 11.49
C LYS A 36 -7.00 -0.93 9.98
N LEU A 37 -5.79 -0.63 9.51
CA LEU A 37 -5.47 -0.50 8.09
C LEU A 37 -4.37 -1.47 7.71
N ALA A 38 -4.54 -2.15 6.58
CA ALA A 38 -3.54 -3.01 5.97
C ALA A 38 -3.24 -2.52 4.55
N MET A 39 -2.00 -2.18 4.28
CA MET A 39 -1.59 -1.68 2.97
C MET A 39 -1.44 -2.83 1.96
N HIS A 40 -1.80 -2.54 0.72
CA HIS A 40 -1.71 -3.47 -0.41
C HIS A 40 -1.24 -2.73 -1.67
N GLY A 41 -1.45 -3.33 -2.84
CA GLY A 41 -1.20 -2.66 -4.11
C GLY A 41 0.27 -2.57 -4.49
N GLY A 42 0.57 -1.63 -5.40
CA GLY A 42 1.91 -1.52 -6.01
C GLY A 42 2.98 -1.02 -5.03
N THR A 43 2.61 -0.10 -4.15
CA THR A 43 3.55 0.53 -3.23
C THR A 43 3.99 -0.40 -2.12
N ALA A 44 3.06 -1.22 -1.58
CA ALA A 44 3.38 -2.32 -0.67
C ALA A 44 4.47 -3.23 -1.24
N VAL A 45 4.27 -3.71 -2.47
CA VAL A 45 5.20 -4.62 -3.14
C VAL A 45 6.55 -3.95 -3.43
N ASN A 46 6.55 -2.78 -4.05
CA ASN A 46 7.81 -2.17 -4.47
C ASN A 46 8.65 -1.68 -3.29
N LEU A 47 8.06 -0.99 -2.31
CA LEU A 47 8.81 -0.32 -1.24
C LEU A 47 9.13 -1.22 -0.04
N PHE A 48 8.29 -2.23 0.24
CA PHE A 48 8.42 -3.04 1.46
C PHE A 48 8.83 -4.49 1.19
N MET A 49 8.69 -4.97 -0.05
CA MET A 49 8.96 -6.37 -0.39
C MET A 49 10.15 -6.54 -1.34
N LEU A 50 10.18 -5.78 -2.44
CA LEU A 50 11.13 -6.01 -3.54
C LEU A 50 12.41 -5.18 -3.46
N GLY A 51 12.63 -4.43 -2.38
CA GLY A 51 13.83 -3.57 -2.26
C GLY A 51 13.86 -2.42 -3.26
N MET A 52 12.69 -1.88 -3.63
CA MET A 52 12.53 -0.70 -4.48
C MET A 52 13.08 -0.84 -5.92
N PRO A 53 12.62 -1.83 -6.72
CA PRO A 53 12.98 -1.92 -8.15
C PRO A 53 12.43 -0.73 -8.96
N ARG A 54 11.44 -0.01 -8.39
CA ARG A 54 10.92 1.26 -8.87
C ARG A 54 10.27 2.05 -7.74
N LEU A 55 10.14 3.36 -7.93
CA LEU A 55 9.29 4.19 -7.08
C LEU A 55 7.80 3.95 -7.38
N SER A 56 6.98 3.96 -6.34
CA SER A 56 5.53 3.83 -6.39
C SER A 56 4.93 4.89 -5.48
N VAL A 57 3.87 5.56 -5.91
CA VAL A 57 3.48 6.87 -5.36
C VAL A 57 2.03 6.97 -4.89
N ASP A 58 1.34 5.82 -4.77
CA ASP A 58 -0.04 5.71 -4.29
C ASP A 58 -0.09 4.89 -3.00
N ILE A 59 -0.90 5.32 -2.02
CA ILE A 59 -1.17 4.54 -0.80
C ILE A 59 -2.47 3.78 -1.00
N ASP A 60 -2.39 2.46 -1.16
CA ASP A 60 -3.57 1.59 -1.20
C ASP A 60 -3.73 0.86 0.14
N VAL A 61 -4.83 1.10 0.87
CA VAL A 61 -5.10 0.47 2.17
C VAL A 61 -6.48 -0.16 2.23
N SER A 62 -6.58 -1.31 2.89
CA SER A 62 -7.82 -1.97 3.24
C SER A 62 -8.10 -1.84 4.73
N TYR A 63 -9.35 -1.54 5.09
CA TYR A 63 -9.81 -1.56 6.46
C TYR A 63 -9.94 -3.01 6.97
N VAL A 64 -9.27 -3.29 8.08
CA VAL A 64 -9.16 -4.62 8.72
C VAL A 64 -9.55 -4.60 10.21
N GLY A 65 -10.28 -3.56 10.65
CA GLY A 65 -10.81 -3.47 12.00
C GLY A 65 -12.00 -4.41 12.23
N ALA A 66 -13.18 -3.86 12.51
CA ALA A 66 -14.38 -4.64 12.72
C ALA A 66 -14.83 -5.40 11.45
N VAL A 67 -14.96 -6.73 11.57
CA VAL A 67 -15.51 -7.59 10.50
C VAL A 67 -17.00 -7.31 10.27
N GLY A 68 -17.74 -7.10 11.36
CA GLY A 68 -19.19 -6.86 11.33
C GLY A 68 -19.55 -5.55 10.64
N ARG A 69 -20.46 -5.61 9.65
CA ARG A 69 -20.85 -4.45 8.82
C ARG A 69 -21.31 -3.24 9.65
N ALA A 70 -22.14 -3.45 10.67
CA ALA A 70 -22.67 -2.37 11.50
C ALA A 70 -21.55 -1.64 12.27
N ALA A 71 -20.64 -2.39 12.87
CA ALA A 71 -19.47 -1.84 13.57
C ALA A 71 -18.53 -1.12 12.60
N MET A 72 -18.24 -1.69 11.43
CA MET A 72 -17.45 -1.02 10.41
C MET A 72 -18.07 0.30 9.94
N LEU A 73 -19.40 0.35 9.73
CA LEU A 73 -20.07 1.59 9.34
C LEU A 73 -19.99 2.67 10.42
N ALA A 74 -19.96 2.27 11.70
CA ALA A 74 -19.75 3.19 12.82
C ALA A 74 -18.30 3.65 12.93
N GLU A 75 -17.32 2.78 12.64
CA GLU A 75 -15.90 3.12 12.68
C GLU A 75 -15.42 3.90 11.45
N ARG A 76 -16.03 3.67 10.28
CA ARG A 76 -15.67 4.32 9.02
C ARG A 76 -15.53 5.84 9.13
N PRO A 77 -16.50 6.62 9.65
CA PRO A 77 -16.32 8.06 9.78
C PRO A 77 -15.16 8.46 10.70
N LEU A 78 -14.85 7.65 11.74
CA LEU A 78 -13.71 7.89 12.63
C LEU A 78 -12.38 7.66 11.91
N VAL A 79 -12.28 6.57 11.15
CA VAL A 79 -11.11 6.26 10.32
C VAL A 79 -10.89 7.35 9.26
N GLU A 80 -11.95 7.78 8.58
CA GLU A 80 -11.86 8.83 7.57
C GLU A 80 -11.49 10.20 8.17
N ALA A 81 -11.99 10.53 9.36
CA ALA A 81 -11.61 11.73 10.10
C ALA A 81 -10.13 11.69 10.51
N ALA A 82 -9.67 10.58 11.09
CA ALA A 82 -8.29 10.37 11.49
C ALA A 82 -7.30 10.48 10.32
N ILE A 83 -7.64 9.96 9.14
CA ILE A 83 -6.81 10.17 7.92
C ILE A 83 -6.73 11.66 7.58
N GLY A 84 -7.84 12.40 7.72
CA GLY A 84 -7.87 13.84 7.53
C GLY A 84 -7.03 14.61 8.57
N GLU A 85 -7.04 14.16 9.83
CA GLU A 85 -6.23 14.73 10.92
C GLU A 85 -4.74 14.52 10.66
N VAL A 86 -4.30 13.30 10.31
CA VAL A 86 -2.91 13.01 9.92
C VAL A 86 -2.49 13.89 8.75
N ALA A 87 -3.31 13.97 7.70
CA ALA A 87 -3.01 14.80 6.55
C ALA A 87 -2.86 16.29 6.92
N THR A 88 -3.76 16.81 7.77
CA THR A 88 -3.70 18.21 8.21
C THR A 88 -2.49 18.48 9.08
N ALA A 89 -2.14 17.55 9.98
CA ALA A 89 -0.97 17.64 10.85
C ALA A 89 0.34 17.69 10.04
N LEU A 90 0.41 16.93 8.94
CA LEU A 90 1.54 16.95 8.00
C LEU A 90 1.50 18.12 6.99
N GLY A 91 0.53 19.04 7.11
CA GLY A 91 0.44 20.26 6.30
C GLY A 91 -0.19 20.10 4.92
N TYR A 92 -0.92 19.00 4.67
CA TYR A 92 -1.62 18.79 3.41
C TYR A 92 -2.99 19.49 3.38
N ALA A 93 -3.36 20.02 2.21
CA ALA A 93 -4.73 20.43 1.94
C ALA A 93 -5.55 19.23 1.47
N VAL A 94 -6.50 18.78 2.29
CA VAL A 94 -7.40 17.67 1.98
C VAL A 94 -8.62 18.19 1.23
N GLY A 95 -8.79 17.79 -0.03
CA GLY A 95 -10.02 18.09 -0.78
C GLY A 95 -11.20 17.21 -0.33
N PRO A 96 -12.46 17.59 -0.62
CA PRO A 96 -13.58 16.67 -0.50
C PRO A 96 -13.32 15.48 -1.43
N GLY A 97 -13.05 14.32 -0.85
CA GLY A 97 -12.82 13.09 -1.61
C GLY A 97 -14.14 12.57 -2.17
N GLU A 98 -14.08 11.90 -3.32
CA GLU A 98 -15.22 11.11 -3.80
C GLU A 98 -15.40 9.90 -2.88
N GLY A 99 -16.46 9.94 -2.06
CA GLY A 99 -16.83 8.85 -1.16
C GLY A 99 -17.88 7.96 -1.80
N GLY A 100 -17.55 6.68 -1.99
CA GLY A 100 -18.48 5.66 -2.45
C GLY A 100 -18.85 4.67 -1.34
N HIS A 101 -19.79 3.77 -1.62
CA HIS A 101 -20.14 2.69 -0.68
C HIS A 101 -18.95 1.73 -0.42
N ALA A 102 -18.06 1.53 -1.40
CA ALA A 102 -16.97 0.56 -1.35
C ALA A 102 -15.66 1.11 -0.72
N GLY A 103 -15.47 2.42 -0.70
CA GLY A 103 -14.20 3.05 -0.35
C GLY A 103 -14.25 4.56 -0.38
N ARG A 104 -13.11 5.19 -0.06
CA ARG A 104 -12.88 6.62 -0.16
C ARG A 104 -11.46 6.89 -0.63
N THR A 105 -11.33 7.80 -1.59
CA THR A 105 -10.05 8.33 -2.05
C THR A 105 -9.77 9.68 -1.39
N PHE A 106 -8.58 9.84 -0.82
CA PHE A 106 -8.07 11.10 -0.29
C PHE A 106 -6.97 11.63 -1.19
N MET A 107 -7.08 12.91 -1.55
CA MET A 107 -6.07 13.64 -2.33
C MET A 107 -5.44 14.69 -1.44
N LEU A 108 -4.26 14.39 -0.92
CA LEU A 108 -3.49 15.21 0.02
C LEU A 108 -2.61 16.15 -0.79
N ARG A 109 -3.08 17.37 -1.04
CA ARG A 109 -2.36 18.34 -1.90
C ARG A 109 -1.29 19.09 -1.12
N TYR A 110 -0.15 19.33 -1.75
CA TYR A 110 0.94 20.11 -1.17
C TYR A 110 1.68 20.94 -2.25
N GLY A 111 2.40 21.96 -1.82
CA GLY A 111 3.41 22.64 -2.63
C GLY A 111 4.79 22.10 -2.29
N GLY A 112 5.49 21.53 -3.27
CA GLY A 112 6.87 21.07 -3.13
C GLY A 112 7.86 21.98 -3.85
N ALA A 113 9.16 21.66 -3.73
CA ALA A 113 10.23 22.36 -4.44
C ALA A 113 10.07 22.31 -5.99
N TRP A 114 9.29 21.33 -6.48
CA TRP A 114 9.05 21.08 -7.90
C TRP A 114 7.65 21.53 -8.35
N GLY A 115 6.98 22.37 -7.56
CA GLY A 115 5.62 22.85 -7.82
C GLY A 115 4.54 22.06 -7.05
N PRO A 116 3.26 22.29 -7.35
CA PRO A 116 2.16 21.61 -6.70
C PRO A 116 2.11 20.12 -7.07
N ASP A 117 1.85 19.28 -6.07
CA ASP A 117 1.66 17.83 -6.22
C ASP A 117 0.67 17.31 -5.15
N HIS A 118 0.48 15.99 -5.09
CA HIS A 118 -0.41 15.35 -4.13
C HIS A 118 0.05 13.95 -3.74
N VAL A 119 -0.25 13.51 -2.52
CA VAL A 119 -0.24 12.09 -2.13
C VAL A 119 -1.67 11.55 -2.24
N LYS A 120 -1.84 10.36 -2.80
CA LYS A 120 -3.14 9.69 -2.93
C LYS A 120 -3.25 8.57 -1.90
N ILE A 121 -4.39 8.51 -1.19
CA ILE A 121 -4.75 7.40 -0.31
C ILE A 121 -6.07 6.81 -0.79
N ASP A 122 -6.06 5.56 -1.23
CA ASP A 122 -7.26 4.79 -1.52
C ASP A 122 -7.56 3.87 -0.33
N CYS A 123 -8.65 4.16 0.40
CA CYS A 123 -9.09 3.36 1.53
C CYS A 123 -10.30 2.50 1.14
N ILE A 124 -10.12 1.17 1.18
CA ILE A 124 -11.11 0.18 0.80
C ILE A 124 -11.77 -0.40 2.05
N TYR A 125 -13.10 -0.36 2.10
CA TYR A 125 -13.88 -0.95 3.19
C TYR A 125 -14.46 -2.32 2.83
N MET A 126 -14.19 -2.88 1.66
CA MET A 126 -14.66 -4.21 1.25
C MET A 126 -13.63 -5.30 1.61
N ASN A 127 -14.04 -6.57 1.65
CA ASN A 127 -13.14 -7.71 1.90
C ASN A 127 -12.27 -7.57 3.16
N ARG A 128 -12.92 -7.13 4.26
CA ARG A 128 -12.32 -6.70 5.53
C ARG A 128 -11.70 -7.81 6.39
N SER A 129 -11.80 -9.06 5.94
CA SER A 129 -11.18 -10.21 6.59
C SER A 129 -10.08 -10.71 5.66
N PRO A 130 -8.82 -10.29 5.87
CA PRO A 130 -7.69 -10.89 5.18
C PRO A 130 -7.68 -12.40 5.36
N LEU A 131 -7.23 -13.15 4.35
CA LEU A 131 -7.05 -14.61 4.45
C LEU A 131 -5.95 -14.99 5.46
N ALA A 132 -5.09 -14.04 5.83
CA ALA A 132 -4.01 -14.19 6.80
C ALA A 132 -3.86 -12.93 7.67
N ALA A 133 -3.40 -13.08 8.91
CA ALA A 133 -3.14 -11.95 9.78
C ALA A 133 -2.07 -11.01 9.19
N PRO A 134 -2.30 -9.70 9.10
CA PRO A 134 -1.30 -8.76 8.62
C PRO A 134 -0.07 -8.69 9.57
N THR A 135 1.16 -8.81 9.05
CA THR A 135 2.45 -8.81 9.81
C THR A 135 3.37 -7.60 9.57
N LEU A 136 3.77 -6.80 10.59
CA LEU A 136 4.60 -5.59 10.42
C LEU A 136 5.93 -5.81 9.65
N ARG A 137 6.21 -5.02 8.59
CA ARG A 137 7.57 -4.90 8.02
C ARG A 137 7.97 -3.49 7.71
N SER A 138 9.17 -3.13 8.13
CA SER A 138 9.84 -1.86 7.89
C SER A 138 10.20 -1.64 6.41
N CYS A 139 10.04 -0.41 5.91
CA CYS A 139 10.68 0.02 4.67
C CYS A 139 12.19 0.23 4.92
N PRO A 140 13.10 -0.28 4.08
CA PRO A 140 14.54 -0.03 4.24
C PRO A 140 14.94 1.46 4.19
N LEU A 141 14.12 2.30 3.56
CA LEU A 141 14.32 3.75 3.46
C LEU A 141 13.82 4.51 4.69
N ARG A 142 12.74 4.02 5.31
CA ARG A 142 12.15 4.54 6.54
C ARG A 142 11.73 3.37 7.40
N PRO A 143 12.59 2.91 8.33
CA PRO A 143 12.35 1.70 9.10
C PRO A 143 11.04 1.70 9.88
N ASP A 144 10.52 2.89 10.18
CA ASP A 144 9.30 3.12 10.96
C ASP A 144 8.01 3.09 10.11
N ALA A 145 8.12 3.19 8.78
CA ALA A 145 6.99 2.95 7.87
C ALA A 145 6.90 1.44 7.58
N GLY A 146 5.71 0.83 7.61
CA GLY A 146 5.62 -0.62 7.36
C GLY A 146 4.36 -1.22 6.76
N VAL A 147 4.54 -2.31 5.98
CA VAL A 147 3.50 -3.07 5.23
C VAL A 147 3.77 -4.58 5.27
N LEU A 148 2.73 -5.41 5.09
CA LEU A 148 2.62 -6.69 5.76
C LEU A 148 2.60 -7.96 4.85
N PRO A 149 3.73 -8.67 4.67
CA PRO A 149 3.78 -10.08 4.25
C PRO A 149 4.14 -11.09 5.36
N ARG A 150 3.44 -12.23 5.33
CA ARG A 150 3.21 -13.35 6.26
C ARG A 150 4.40 -14.27 6.55
N ASP A 151 5.21 -14.66 5.56
CA ASP A 151 6.23 -15.71 5.74
C ASP A 151 7.32 -15.73 4.64
N ASP A 152 8.25 -16.70 4.70
CA ASP A 152 9.33 -16.90 3.71
C ASP A 152 8.80 -17.36 2.35
N ALA A 153 7.68 -18.09 2.30
CA ALA A 153 7.05 -18.49 1.05
C ALA A 153 6.44 -17.28 0.34
N GLU A 154 5.91 -16.32 1.10
CA GLU A 154 5.50 -15.04 0.57
C GLU A 154 6.69 -14.20 0.08
N ARG A 155 7.83 -14.22 0.78
CA ARG A 155 9.07 -13.60 0.26
C ARG A 155 9.49 -14.21 -1.08
N GLU A 156 9.55 -15.54 -1.18
CA GLU A 156 9.89 -16.23 -2.43
C GLU A 156 8.88 -15.95 -3.55
N TYR A 157 7.59 -15.91 -3.23
CA TYR A 157 6.56 -15.51 -4.17
C TYR A 157 6.82 -14.14 -4.77
N LEU A 158 7.24 -13.18 -3.94
CA LEU A 158 7.46 -11.80 -4.34
C LEU A 158 8.75 -11.67 -5.15
N ASP A 159 9.83 -12.32 -4.73
CA ASP A 159 11.08 -12.35 -5.48
C ASP A 159 10.84 -12.89 -6.90
N ARG A 160 10.10 -14.00 -7.03
CA ARG A 160 9.70 -14.55 -8.34
C ARG A 160 8.76 -13.62 -9.10
N LEU A 161 7.80 -13.01 -8.41
CA LEU A 161 6.88 -12.06 -9.04
C LEU A 161 7.64 -10.86 -9.62
N ALA A 162 8.73 -10.40 -8.99
CA ALA A 162 9.58 -9.35 -9.52
C ALA A 162 10.16 -9.69 -10.89
N ASP A 163 10.51 -10.96 -11.11
CA ASP A 163 10.94 -11.54 -12.39
C ASP A 163 9.76 -11.89 -13.33
N ALA A 164 8.56 -11.42 -12.99
CA ALA A 164 7.30 -11.71 -13.66
C ALA A 164 6.90 -13.20 -13.68
N ASP A 165 7.42 -14.00 -12.75
CA ASP A 165 6.98 -15.36 -12.47
C ASP A 165 5.97 -15.37 -11.31
N CYS A 166 4.67 -15.37 -11.64
CA CYS A 166 3.61 -15.38 -10.64
C CYS A 166 3.31 -16.82 -10.20
N ARG A 167 3.65 -17.13 -8.94
CA ARG A 167 3.48 -18.46 -8.32
C ARG A 167 2.59 -18.45 -7.08
N PRO A 168 1.27 -18.22 -7.21
CA PRO A 168 0.36 -18.14 -6.06
C PRO A 168 0.27 -19.43 -5.23
N ASP A 169 0.75 -20.56 -5.77
CA ASP A 169 0.94 -21.81 -5.03
C ASP A 169 1.93 -21.70 -3.86
N LEU A 170 2.79 -20.68 -3.86
CA LEU A 170 3.64 -20.33 -2.73
C LEU A 170 2.86 -19.62 -1.61
N LEU A 171 1.74 -18.97 -1.91
CA LEU A 171 0.90 -18.24 -0.94
C LEU A 171 -0.27 -19.06 -0.42
N PHE A 172 -0.81 -19.94 -1.25
CA PHE A 172 -2.01 -20.71 -0.97
C PHE A 172 -1.71 -22.20 -1.03
N ALA A 173 -1.83 -22.88 0.11
CA ALA A 173 -1.74 -24.34 0.18
C ALA A 173 -2.90 -25.04 -0.56
N ASP A 174 -4.01 -24.32 -0.77
CA ASP A 174 -5.16 -24.81 -1.51
C ASP A 174 -5.01 -24.57 -3.02
N ALA A 175 -5.10 -25.66 -3.80
CA ALA A 175 -4.88 -25.63 -5.24
C ALA A 175 -6.00 -24.87 -5.99
N GLU A 176 -7.22 -24.84 -5.45
CA GLU A 176 -8.33 -24.08 -6.04
C GLU A 176 -8.07 -22.58 -5.93
N THR A 177 -7.71 -22.11 -4.74
CA THR A 177 -7.39 -20.72 -4.43
C THR A 177 -6.14 -20.25 -5.17
N ALA A 178 -5.08 -21.06 -5.19
CA ALA A 178 -3.88 -20.78 -6.00
C ALA A 178 -4.23 -20.67 -7.48
N GLY A 179 -5.03 -21.60 -8.00
CA GLY A 179 -5.49 -21.59 -9.38
C GLY A 179 -6.34 -20.36 -9.72
N ALA A 180 -7.23 -19.94 -8.83
CA ALA A 180 -8.04 -18.74 -8.99
C ALA A 180 -7.18 -17.46 -9.00
N ALA A 181 -6.21 -17.37 -8.09
CA ALA A 181 -5.29 -16.25 -8.01
C ALA A 181 -4.44 -16.10 -9.29
N SER A 182 -3.94 -17.20 -9.87
CA SER A 182 -3.15 -17.17 -11.11
C SER A 182 -3.96 -16.70 -12.34
N ARG A 183 -5.28 -16.87 -12.31
CA ARG A 183 -6.18 -16.47 -13.40
C ARG A 183 -6.87 -15.13 -13.15
N SER A 184 -6.60 -14.48 -12.02
CA SER A 184 -7.24 -13.21 -11.69
C SER A 184 -6.80 -12.12 -12.69
N PRO A 185 -7.70 -11.25 -13.13
CA PRO A 185 -7.36 -10.12 -13.98
C PRO A 185 -6.23 -9.26 -13.41
N GLU A 186 -6.18 -9.11 -12.09
CA GLU A 186 -5.20 -8.31 -11.36
C GLU A 186 -3.80 -8.94 -11.42
N ALA A 187 -3.69 -10.25 -11.19
CA ALA A 187 -2.41 -10.97 -11.26
C ALA A 187 -1.87 -10.98 -12.69
N LEU A 188 -2.72 -11.28 -13.67
CA LEU A 188 -2.36 -11.28 -15.09
C LEU A 188 -1.93 -9.89 -15.58
N TRP A 189 -2.64 -8.84 -15.15
CA TRP A 189 -2.25 -7.46 -15.44
C TRP A 189 -0.89 -7.11 -14.83
N LYS A 190 -0.63 -7.56 -13.59
CA LYS A 190 0.63 -7.28 -12.89
C LYS A 190 1.82 -7.94 -13.58
N VAL A 191 1.71 -9.22 -13.91
CA VAL A 191 2.74 -9.98 -14.64
C VAL A 191 3.03 -9.32 -15.98
N ARG A 192 1.99 -8.98 -16.74
CA ARG A 192 2.15 -8.32 -18.05
C ARG A 192 2.89 -6.98 -17.94
N ASN A 193 2.64 -6.21 -16.88
CA ASN A 193 3.34 -4.95 -16.67
C ASN A 193 4.80 -5.14 -16.28
N LEU A 194 5.11 -6.13 -15.44
CA LEU A 194 6.49 -6.46 -15.06
C LEU A 194 7.29 -6.97 -16.28
N GLN A 195 6.68 -7.79 -17.14
CA GLN A 195 7.29 -8.23 -18.40
C GLN A 195 7.59 -7.08 -19.37
N LYS A 196 6.71 -6.07 -19.43
CA LYS A 196 6.97 -4.87 -20.24
C LYS A 196 8.15 -4.07 -19.71
N MET A 197 8.30 -4.01 -18.39
CA MET A 197 9.39 -3.30 -17.73
C MET A 197 10.74 -4.01 -17.91
N ALA A 198 10.80 -5.34 -17.87
CA ALA A 198 12.04 -6.09 -18.08
C ALA A 198 12.59 -6.04 -19.52
N ARG A 199 11.82 -5.49 -20.47
CA ARG A 199 12.18 -5.41 -21.90
C ARG A 199 12.52 -3.98 -22.37
N GLY A 200 12.40 -2.98 -21.50
CA GLY A 200 12.71 -1.57 -21.79
C GLY A 200 13.93 -1.13 -21.00
#